data_AF-A0A920AQA6-F1
#
_entry.id   AF-A0A920AQA6-F1
#
_cell.length_a   1.000
_cell.length_b   1.000
_cell.length_c   1.000
_cell.angle_alpha   90.00
_cell.angle_beta   90.00
_cell.angle_gamma   90.00
#
_symmetry.space_group_name_H-M   'P 1'
#
loop_
_entity.id
_entity.type
_entity.pdbx_description
1 polymer ?
#
loop_
_entity_poly.entity_id
_entity_poly.type
_entity_poly.pdbx_seq_one_letter_code
_entity_poly.pdbx_strand_id
1 'polypeptide(L)'
;MASNRYYYRSDHYHFIKNNIPAIFIFNGTHEDYHAPTDTVEKIHYSLLEKRTRLIFHTAWNIVNREGRLALKEDAAIPSEY
;
A
#
# COMPACT_ATOMS: atom_id res chain seq x y z
N MET A 1 4.40 -16.44 17.47
CA MET A 1 4.02 -16.08 16.10
C MET A 1 5.06 -15.09 15.61
N ALA A 2 5.91 -15.44 14.65
CA ALA A 2 6.89 -14.48 14.13
C ALA A 2 6.14 -13.32 13.46
N SER A 3 6.44 -12.08 13.85
CA SER A 3 5.92 -10.88 13.20
C SER A 3 6.30 -10.90 11.72
N ASN A 4 5.29 -10.94 10.84
CA ASN A 4 5.52 -10.88 9.40
C ASN A 4 5.81 -9.42 9.03
N ARG A 5 7.04 -9.15 8.60
CA ARG A 5 7.53 -7.81 8.26
C ARG A 5 7.07 -7.37 6.84
N TYR A 6 5.77 -7.40 6.54
CA TYR A 6 5.27 -7.13 5.18
C TYR A 6 5.61 -5.72 4.72
N TYR A 7 5.52 -4.76 5.64
CA TYR A 7 5.90 -3.37 5.39
C TYR A 7 7.34 -3.23 4.85
N TYR A 8 8.28 -3.96 5.44
CA TYR A 8 9.70 -3.93 5.05
C TYR A 8 10.04 -4.74 3.79
N ARG A 9 9.10 -5.56 3.31
CA ARG A 9 9.31 -6.51 2.20
C ARG A 9 8.65 -6.07 0.89
N SER A 10 8.09 -4.86 0.84
CA SER A 10 7.48 -4.27 -0.35
C SER A 10 8.29 -3.06 -0.85
N ASP A 11 8.19 -2.75 -2.14
CA ASP A 11 9.04 -1.77 -2.84
C ASP A 11 8.96 -0.36 -2.26
N HIS A 12 7.82 0.01 -1.67
CA HIS A 12 7.62 1.33 -1.06
C HIS A 12 8.57 1.63 0.10
N TYR A 13 9.13 0.59 0.76
CA TYR A 13 10.00 0.74 1.92
C TYR A 13 11.20 1.66 1.66
N HIS A 14 11.84 1.52 0.50
CA HIS A 14 13.03 2.32 0.16
C HIS A 14 12.72 3.81 -0.01
N PHE A 15 11.50 4.17 -0.41
CA PHE A 15 11.08 5.57 -0.47
C PHE A 15 10.99 6.17 0.93
N ILE A 16 10.32 5.44 1.84
CA ILE A 16 10.09 5.90 3.22
C ILE A 16 11.41 5.98 3.99
N LYS A 17 12.29 4.99 3.82
CA LYS A 17 13.65 5.01 4.39
C LYS A 17 14.45 6.25 3.97
N ASN A 18 14.18 6.81 2.80
CA ASN A 18 14.87 7.99 2.25
C ASN A 18 14.04 9.27 2.34
N ASN A 19 13.07 9.35 3.27
CA ASN A 19 12.22 10.52 3.48
C ASN A 19 11.46 10.97 2.21
N ILE A 20 11.04 10.01 1.39
CA ILE A 20 10.11 10.25 0.29
C ILE A 20 8.72 9.76 0.72
N PRO A 21 7.68 10.63 0.68
CA PRO A 21 6.32 10.21 1.00
C PRO A 21 5.87 9.05 0.11
N ALA A 22 5.39 7.97 0.73
CA ALA A 22 4.80 6.84 0.03
C ALA A 22 3.58 6.32 0.80
N ILE A 23 2.67 5.69 0.08
CA ILE A 23 1.46 5.06 0.63
C ILE A 23 1.52 3.58 0.26
N PHE A 24 1.34 2.70 1.24
CA PHE A 24 1.24 1.26 1.03
C PHE A 24 -0.22 0.82 1.07
N ILE A 25 -0.76 0.42 -0.07
CA ILE A 25 -2.15 -0.01 -0.20
C ILE A 25 -2.17 -1.53 -0.24
N PHE A 26 -2.44 -2.14 0.92
CA PHE A 26 -2.33 -3.57 1.13
C PHE A 26 -3.54 -4.07 1.92
N ASN A 27 -4.08 -5.21 1.50
CA ASN A 27 -5.25 -5.84 2.13
C ASN A 27 -4.88 -7.09 2.95
N GLY A 28 -3.61 -7.30 3.26
CA GLY A 28 -3.13 -8.51 3.93
C GLY A 28 -2.84 -9.65 2.96
N THR A 29 -2.39 -10.78 3.50
CA THR A 29 -2.30 -12.04 2.76
C THR A 29 -3.63 -12.79 2.76
N HIS A 30 -3.77 -13.75 1.87
CA HIS A 30 -4.90 -14.68 1.79
C HIS A 30 -4.40 -16.11 1.69
N GLU A 31 -5.32 -17.08 1.78
CA GLU A 31 -5.02 -18.52 1.79
C GLU A 31 -4.18 -18.97 0.59
N ASP A 32 -4.42 -18.35 -0.57
CA ASP A 32 -3.71 -18.65 -1.82
C ASP A 32 -2.40 -17.87 -2.03
N TYR A 33 -1.99 -17.01 -1.09
CA TYR A 33 -0.78 -16.19 -1.26
C TYR A 33 0.47 -17.09 -1.43
N HIS A 34 1.27 -16.82 -2.47
CA HIS A 34 2.41 -17.67 -2.90
C HIS A 34 2.02 -19.10 -3.33
N ALA A 35 0.76 -19.35 -3.69
CA ALA A 35 0.32 -20.62 -4.25
C ALA A 35 -0.05 -20.48 -5.74
N PRO A 36 0.07 -21.55 -6.55
CA PRO A 36 -0.42 -21.55 -7.94
C PRO A 36 -1.93 -21.33 -8.08
N THR A 37 -2.67 -21.44 -6.98
CA THR A 37 -4.12 -21.24 -6.87
C THR A 37 -4.53 -19.78 -6.68
N ASP A 38 -3.58 -18.84 -6.65
CA ASP A 38 -3.82 -17.39 -6.72
C ASP A 38 -4.19 -17.00 -8.16
N THR A 39 -5.46 -17.21 -8.51
CA THR A 39 -5.96 -17.06 -9.88
C THR A 39 -7.05 -16.01 -10.02
N VAL A 40 -7.26 -15.55 -11.25
CA VAL A 40 -8.17 -14.45 -11.60
C VAL A 40 -9.62 -14.70 -11.18
N GLU A 41 -10.05 -15.96 -11.16
CA GLU A 41 -11.41 -16.37 -10.78
C GLU A 41 -11.72 -16.05 -9.32
N LYS A 42 -10.71 -15.89 -8.47
CA LYS A 42 -10.85 -15.59 -7.03
C LYS A 42 -10.86 -14.08 -6.74
N ILE A 43 -10.71 -13.24 -7.75
CA ILE A 43 -10.74 -11.79 -7.57
C ILE A 43 -12.15 -11.31 -7.21
N HIS A 44 -12.27 -10.62 -6.07
CA HIS A 44 -13.48 -9.89 -5.71
C HIS A 44 -13.58 -8.58 -6.49
N TYR A 45 -14.05 -8.64 -7.74
CA TYR A 45 -14.03 -7.51 -8.67
C TYR A 45 -14.72 -6.23 -8.16
N SER A 46 -15.85 -6.35 -7.46
CA SER A 46 -16.54 -5.17 -6.91
C SER A 46 -15.70 -4.45 -5.84
N LEU A 47 -14.94 -5.20 -5.03
CA LEU A 47 -14.01 -4.60 -4.07
C LEU A 47 -12.76 -4.06 -4.77
N LEU A 48 -12.26 -4.75 -5.79
CA LEU A 48 -11.16 -4.26 -6.61
C LEU A 48 -11.51 -2.91 -7.25
N GLU A 49 -12.69 -2.78 -7.88
CA GLU A 49 -13.14 -1.52 -8.46
C GLU A 49 -13.17 -0.39 -7.43
N LYS A 50 -13.78 -0.65 -6.26
CA LYS A 50 -13.85 0.35 -5.18
C LYS A 50 -12.46 0.81 -4.73
N ARG A 51 -11.52 -0.12 -4.58
CA ARG A 51 -10.12 0.18 -4.22
C ARG A 51 -9.44 0.97 -5.34
N THR A 52 -9.59 0.57 -6.59
CA THR A 52 -9.02 1.27 -7.75
C THR A 52 -9.53 2.70 -7.85
N ARG A 53 -10.83 2.93 -7.65
CA ARG A 53 -11.42 4.29 -7.59
C ARG A 53 -10.81 5.12 -6.47
N LEU A 54 -10.65 4.55 -5.27
CA LEU A 54 -9.99 5.23 -4.15
C LEU A 54 -8.56 5.64 -4.52
N ILE A 55 -7.76 4.70 -5.05
CA ILE A 55 -6.37 4.95 -5.48
C ILE A 55 -6.34 6.08 -6.52
N PHE A 56 -7.20 6.02 -7.52
CA PHE A 56 -7.30 7.02 -8.57
C PHE A 56 -7.64 8.40 -7.99
N HIS A 57 -8.68 8.51 -7.17
CA HIS A 57 -9.07 9.80 -6.58
C HIS A 57 -7.98 10.35 -5.65
N THR A 58 -7.30 9.50 -4.89
CA THR A 58 -6.15 9.92 -4.07
C THR A 58 -5.03 10.48 -4.93
N ALA A 59 -4.61 9.77 -5.99
CA ALA A 59 -3.57 10.24 -6.90
C ALA A 59 -3.99 11.53 -7.63
N TRP A 60 -5.24 11.60 -8.08
CA TRP A 60 -5.82 12.76 -8.73
C TRP A 60 -5.78 13.99 -7.82
N ASN A 61 -6.17 13.85 -6.56
CA ASN A 61 -6.09 14.94 -5.59
C ASN A 61 -4.64 15.35 -5.29
N ILE A 62 -3.70 14.41 -5.24
CA ILE A 62 -2.28 14.69 -4.98
C ILE A 62 -1.63 15.46 -6.14
N VAL A 63 -1.94 15.13 -7.39
CA VAL A 63 -1.32 15.80 -8.53
C VAL A 63 -1.92 17.18 -8.83
N ASN A 64 -3.18 17.43 -8.41
CA ASN A 64 -3.90 18.68 -8.69
C ASN A 64 -3.96 19.66 -7.49
N ARG A 65 -3.41 19.30 -6.33
CA ARG A 65 -3.39 20.21 -5.17
C ARG A 65 -2.29 21.27 -5.30
N GLU A 66 -2.49 22.38 -4.59
CA GLU A 66 -1.41 23.33 -4.35
C GLU A 66 -0.42 22.77 -3.31
N GLY A 67 0.88 22.93 -3.60
CA GLY A 67 1.97 22.49 -2.73
C GLY A 67 2.28 21.00 -2.83
N ARG A 68 3.50 20.63 -2.43
CA ARG A 68 3.95 19.23 -2.37
C ARG A 68 3.40 18.54 -1.12
N LEU A 69 3.37 17.21 -1.15
CA LEU A 69 3.14 16.43 0.06
C LEU A 69 4.26 16.69 1.07
N ALA A 70 3.87 17.08 2.27
CA ALA A 70 4.77 17.12 3.42
C ALA A 70 4.76 15.75 4.11
N LEU A 71 5.93 15.31 4.57
CA LEU A 71 6.00 14.25 5.56
C LEU A 71 5.44 14.81 6.88
N LYS A 72 4.78 13.96 7.67
CA LYS A 72 4.60 14.29 9.09
C LYS A 72 5.97 14.29 9.75
N GLU A 73 6.30 15.36 10.45
CA GLU A 73 7.41 15.36 11.41
C GLU A 73 7.19 14.20 12.39
N ASP A 74 8.26 13.47 12.70
CA ASP A 74 8.24 12.28 13.57
C ASP A 74 7.29 11.16 13.13
N ALA A 75 7.01 11.05 11.81
CA ALA A 75 6.38 9.85 11.28
C ALA A 75 7.30 8.65 11.52
N ALA A 76 7.11 7.96 12.65
CA ALA A 76 7.78 6.71 12.93
C ALA A 76 7.56 5.80 11.73
N ILE A 77 8.64 5.25 11.17
CA ILE A 77 8.52 4.16 10.21
C ILE A 77 7.71 3.09 10.94
N PRO A 78 6.49 2.76 10.48
CA PRO A 78 5.63 1.79 11.14
C PRO A 78 6.44 0.54 11.45
N SER A 79 6.64 0.29 12.74
CA SER A 79 7.49 -0.82 13.16
C SER A 79 6.83 -2.15 12.82
N GLU A 80 5.49 -2.20 12.75
CA GLU A 80 4.74 -3.44 12.67
C GLU A 80 3.39 -3.27 11.97
N TYR A 81 3.27 -3.89 10.80
CA TYR A 81 2.09 -4.56 10.27
C TYR A 81 2.54 -5.86 9.62
#